data_AF-A0A2P4XKH2-F1
#
_entry.id   AF-A0A2P4XKH2-F1
#
_cell.length_a   1.000
_cell.length_b   1.000
_cell.length_c   1.000
_cell.angle_alpha   90.00
_cell.angle_beta   90.00
_cell.angle_gamma   90.00
#
_symmetry.space_group_name_H-M   'P 1'
#
loop_
_entity.id
_entity.type
_entity.pdbx_description
1 polymer ?
#
loop_
_entity_poly.entity_id
_entity_poly.type
_entity_poly.pdbx_seq_one_letter_code
_entity_poly.pdbx_strand_id
1 'polypeptide(L)'
;MDVLQHAGVGAVVTCGGLTTVQMLLSRKFKAPSALALSLGSFVGVFRLLEGTGRKLSSRNGQQFPSASQAAAVASAVALILLEAERKAVVVSYAVVEAVLTLITEFTTLAETKYIDIPVGALAAGPLIDSWIYQSSAIAKSQLSALDSFCQLPSNVLRRMRDEIPSETLVSRCDVFHRGQTCMQFHTDYFIKGMKFAIRLYVPIYAVSVLAPKYKQWIWGPRPELTSLVVRYLRTCCCLTMLYQVPLGFSCLSPSDRHRATVRMAGALTTLAFLAEHEHRRGNVMKAVGVYSTGAVAARIVAALGVPPKAVKLGQIVLLSAAMAVIFQRTTPDSSRVIRMLYGYRDKSTSTEDDARAAKR
;
A
#
# COMPACT_ATOMS: atom_id res chain seq x y z
N MET A 1 -1.94 23.46 29.30
CA MET A 1 -1.37 24.05 28.08
C MET A 1 -0.51 23.06 27.30
N ASP A 2 0.30 22.24 27.98
CA ASP A 2 1.25 21.32 27.34
C ASP A 2 0.66 20.35 26.30
N VAL A 3 -0.50 19.74 26.55
CA VAL A 3 -1.11 18.77 25.61
C VAL A 3 -1.53 19.43 24.29
N LEU A 4 -2.11 20.63 24.35
CA LEU A 4 -2.50 21.43 23.18
C LEU A 4 -1.27 21.87 22.38
N GLN A 5 -0.20 22.27 23.06
CA GLN A 5 1.07 22.61 22.42
C GLN A 5 1.71 21.38 21.76
N HIS A 6 1.72 20.22 22.43
CA HIS A 6 2.25 18.97 21.87
C HIS A 6 1.45 18.45 20.67
N ALA A 7 0.12 18.59 20.70
CA ALA A 7 -0.77 18.28 19.58
C ALA A 7 -0.53 19.25 18.40
N GLY A 8 -0.46 20.55 18.68
CA GLY A 8 -0.17 21.59 17.69
C GLY A 8 1.19 21.41 17.03
N VAL A 9 2.25 21.16 17.80
CA VAL A 9 3.59 20.88 17.27
C VAL A 9 3.59 19.61 16.42
N GLY A 10 2.89 18.55 16.85
CA GLY A 10 2.78 17.32 16.07
C GLY A 10 2.10 17.54 14.71
N ALA A 11 0.99 18.27 14.68
CA ALA A 11 0.26 18.61 13.47
C ALA A 11 1.09 19.52 12.54
N VAL A 12 1.78 20.53 13.09
CA VAL A 12 2.61 21.46 12.32
C VAL A 12 3.85 20.77 11.74
N VAL A 13 4.52 19.91 12.52
CA VAL A 13 5.70 19.17 12.03
C VAL A 13 5.33 18.19 10.92
N THR A 14 4.21 17.49 11.05
CA THR A 14 3.76 16.52 10.05
C THR A 14 3.21 17.19 8.78
N CYS A 15 2.32 18.18 8.93
CA CYS A 15 1.79 18.95 7.82
C CYS A 15 2.89 19.77 7.13
N GLY A 16 3.71 20.48 7.92
CA GLY A 16 4.82 21.30 7.44
C GLY A 16 5.90 20.47 6.76
N GLY A 17 6.31 19.33 7.34
CA GLY A 17 7.32 18.44 6.77
C GLY A 17 6.90 17.83 5.42
N LEU A 18 5.64 17.41 5.29
CA LEU A 18 5.13 16.93 4.00
C LEU A 18 5.02 18.05 2.96
N THR A 19 4.59 19.24 3.38
CA THR A 19 4.45 20.40 2.51
C THR A 19 5.81 20.85 1.99
N THR A 20 6.85 20.88 2.83
CA THR A 20 8.22 21.24 2.41
C THR A 20 8.80 20.21 1.44
N VAL A 21 8.60 18.91 1.68
CA VAL A 21 9.00 17.85 0.73
C VAL A 21 8.28 18.03 -0.60
N GLN A 22 6.97 18.31 -0.60
CA GLN A 22 6.22 18.56 -1.84
C GLN A 22 6.68 19.83 -2.57
N MET A 23 7.00 20.90 -1.85
CA MET A 23 7.58 22.12 -2.43
C MET A 23 8.96 21.85 -3.04
N LEU A 24 9.81 21.08 -2.37
CA LEU A 24 11.14 20.69 -2.87
C LEU A 24 11.03 19.83 -4.14
N LEU A 25 10.13 18.85 -4.14
CA LEU A 25 9.91 17.98 -5.30
C LEU A 25 9.28 18.73 -6.49
N SER A 26 8.39 19.69 -6.22
CA SER A 26 7.73 20.47 -7.28
C SER A 26 8.44 21.76 -7.65
N ARG A 27 9.51 22.11 -6.92
CA ARG A 27 10.26 23.38 -7.01
C ARG A 27 9.37 24.63 -7.04
N LYS A 28 8.19 24.55 -6.40
CA LYS A 28 7.17 25.61 -6.37
C LYS A 28 6.61 25.76 -4.98
N PHE A 29 6.43 27.00 -4.53
CA PHE A 29 5.64 27.28 -3.33
C PHE A 29 4.18 26.92 -3.60
N LYS A 30 3.63 26.04 -2.77
CA LYS A 30 2.23 25.58 -2.86
C LYS A 30 1.62 25.54 -1.47
N ALA A 31 0.31 25.82 -1.39
CA ALA A 31 -0.45 25.58 -0.17
C ALA A 31 -0.33 24.09 0.27
N PRO A 32 -0.48 23.79 1.58
CA PRO A 32 -0.44 22.42 2.05
C PRO A 32 -1.49 21.57 1.34
N SER A 33 -1.06 20.42 0.81
CA SER A 33 -1.97 19.50 0.11
C SER A 33 -3.01 18.91 1.07
N ALA A 34 -4.14 18.46 0.53
CA ALA A 34 -5.16 17.76 1.32
C ALA A 34 -4.59 16.55 2.08
N LEU A 35 -3.59 15.88 1.50
CA LEU A 35 -2.86 14.79 2.16
C LEU A 35 -2.03 15.28 3.35
N ALA A 36 -1.34 16.40 3.23
CA ALA A 36 -0.57 16.99 4.33
C ALA A 36 -1.50 17.46 5.47
N LEU A 37 -2.63 18.07 5.13
CA LEU A 37 -3.64 18.50 6.09
C LEU A 37 -4.30 17.32 6.79
N SER A 38 -4.66 16.27 6.05
CA SER A 38 -5.25 15.03 6.58
C SER A 38 -4.32 14.31 7.56
N LEU A 39 -3.03 14.18 7.22
CA LEU A 39 -2.04 13.58 8.12
C LEU A 39 -1.75 14.47 9.33
N GLY A 40 -1.66 15.78 9.13
CA GLY A 40 -1.51 16.75 10.22
C GLY A 40 -2.67 16.71 11.21
N SER A 41 -3.91 16.66 10.71
CA SER A 41 -5.11 16.57 11.54
C SER A 41 -5.17 15.24 12.28
N PHE A 42 -4.79 14.14 11.64
CA PHE A 42 -4.72 12.84 12.31
C PHE A 42 -3.82 12.91 13.54
N VAL A 43 -2.57 13.35 13.36
CA VAL A 43 -1.59 13.40 14.45
C VAL A 43 -1.99 14.41 15.53
N GLY A 44 -2.53 15.57 15.14
CA GLY A 44 -3.01 16.58 16.08
C GLY A 44 -4.16 16.07 16.96
N VAL A 45 -5.22 15.54 16.34
CA VAL A 45 -6.39 15.01 17.07
C VAL A 45 -6.02 13.80 17.91
N PHE A 46 -5.20 12.89 17.37
CA PHE A 46 -4.73 11.70 18.08
C PHE A 46 -3.99 12.09 19.36
N ARG A 47 -2.97 12.96 19.25
CA ARG A 47 -2.18 13.41 20.41
C ARG A 47 -3.01 14.19 21.43
N LEU A 48 -3.96 14.98 20.97
CA LEU A 48 -4.87 15.71 21.85
C LEU A 48 -5.70 14.74 22.69
N LEU A 49 -6.35 13.76 22.06
CA LEU A 49 -7.24 12.82 22.73
C LEU A 49 -6.47 11.83 23.61
N GLU A 50 -5.38 11.26 23.10
CA GLU A 50 -4.53 10.30 23.83
C GLU A 50 -3.82 10.97 25.01
N GLY A 51 -3.24 12.16 24.80
CA GLY A 51 -2.57 12.92 25.86
C GLY A 51 -3.54 13.43 26.94
N THR A 52 -4.74 13.86 26.55
CA THR A 52 -5.79 14.25 27.51
C THR A 52 -6.28 13.04 28.30
N GLY A 53 -6.46 11.89 27.63
CA GLY A 53 -6.88 10.64 28.25
C GLY A 53 -5.90 10.10 29.29
N ARG A 54 -4.59 10.13 29.01
CA ARG A 54 -3.56 9.77 30.00
C ARG A 54 -3.60 10.68 31.23
N LYS A 55 -3.73 11.99 31.02
CA LYS A 55 -3.74 12.97 32.11
C LYS A 55 -4.96 12.83 33.02
N LEU A 56 -6.12 12.48 32.45
CA LEU A 56 -7.36 12.19 33.19
C LEU A 56 -7.31 10.83 33.89
N SER A 57 -6.80 9.79 33.22
CA SER A 57 -6.65 8.45 33.81
C SER A 57 -5.74 8.46 35.03
N SER A 58 -4.65 9.23 34.99
CA SER A 58 -3.74 9.42 36.13
C SER A 58 -4.37 10.18 37.31
N ARG A 59 -5.49 10.89 37.09
CA ARG A 59 -6.10 11.78 38.09
C ARG A 59 -7.37 11.19 38.71
N ASN A 60 -8.15 10.43 37.95
CA ASN A 60 -9.48 9.96 38.35
C ASN A 60 -9.65 8.43 38.33
N GLY A 61 -8.61 7.65 38.01
CA GLY A 61 -8.71 6.18 37.93
C GLY A 61 -9.64 5.65 36.82
N GLN A 62 -10.25 6.53 36.01
CA GLN A 62 -11.08 6.17 34.87
C GLN A 62 -10.24 6.02 33.60
N GLN A 63 -10.32 4.84 32.98
CA GLN A 63 -9.65 4.51 31.70
C GLN A 63 -10.40 5.11 30.51
N PHE A 64 -10.06 6.34 30.12
CA PHE A 64 -10.60 7.01 28.93
C PHE A 64 -9.60 8.00 28.31
N PRO A 65 -9.61 8.21 26.98
CA PRO A 65 -9.76 7.20 25.92
C PRO A 65 -8.47 6.40 25.69
N SER A 66 -8.60 5.14 25.30
CA SER A 66 -7.46 4.31 24.87
C SER A 66 -6.89 4.82 23.54
N ALA A 67 -5.62 4.49 23.22
CA ALA A 67 -5.00 4.84 21.95
C ALA A 67 -5.85 4.41 20.73
N SER A 68 -6.53 3.27 20.85
CA SER A 68 -7.50 2.76 19.87
C SER A 68 -8.66 3.74 19.61
N GLN A 69 -9.28 4.27 20.67
CA GLN A 69 -10.39 5.24 20.54
C GLN A 69 -9.90 6.58 19.99
N ALA A 70 -8.73 7.06 20.43
CA ALA A 70 -8.13 8.28 19.90
C ALA A 70 -7.83 8.16 18.40
N ALA A 71 -7.31 7.00 17.94
CA ALA A 71 -7.05 6.73 16.53
C ALA A 71 -8.33 6.64 15.70
N ALA A 72 -9.39 6.06 16.24
CA ALA A 72 -10.70 5.98 15.58
C ALA A 72 -11.28 7.38 15.29
N VAL A 73 -11.21 8.29 16.26
CA VAL A 73 -11.69 9.68 16.10
C VAL A 73 -10.77 10.48 15.17
N ALA A 74 -9.46 10.38 15.37
CA ALA A 74 -8.48 11.07 14.54
C ALA A 74 -8.58 10.69 13.06
N SER A 75 -8.84 9.41 12.76
CA SER A 75 -8.98 8.91 11.40
C SER A 75 -10.27 9.38 10.72
N ALA A 76 -11.38 9.51 11.46
CA ALA A 76 -12.60 10.11 10.93
C ALA A 76 -12.35 11.56 10.46
N VAL A 77 -11.68 12.37 11.30
CA VAL A 77 -11.32 13.75 10.96
C VAL A 77 -10.37 13.81 9.76
N ALA A 78 -9.34 12.96 9.76
CA ALA A 78 -8.38 12.89 8.66
C ALA A 78 -9.05 12.54 7.32
N LEU A 79 -10.00 11.60 7.33
CA LEU A 79 -10.71 11.16 6.12
C LEU A 79 -11.65 12.24 5.56
N ILE A 80 -12.20 13.10 6.41
CA ILE A 80 -13.01 14.24 5.97
C ILE A 80 -12.15 15.20 5.13
N LEU A 81 -10.92 15.48 5.59
CA LEU A 81 -9.98 16.40 4.93
C LEU A 81 -9.26 15.80 3.71
N LEU A 82 -9.30 14.48 3.53
CA LEU A 82 -8.65 13.81 2.42
C LEU A 82 -9.42 14.01 1.10
N GLU A 83 -8.69 14.13 -0.02
CA GLU A 83 -9.27 14.13 -1.37
C GLU A 83 -10.07 12.86 -1.65
N ALA A 84 -11.21 12.99 -2.34
CA ALA A 84 -12.11 11.87 -2.68
C ALA A 84 -11.38 10.72 -3.39
N GLU A 85 -10.46 11.04 -4.30
CA GLU A 85 -9.71 10.06 -5.10
C GLU A 85 -8.75 9.19 -4.27
N ARG A 86 -8.39 9.62 -3.06
CA ARG A 86 -7.45 8.93 -2.17
C ARG A 86 -8.15 8.16 -1.05
N LYS A 87 -9.41 8.48 -0.75
CA LYS A 87 -10.17 7.83 0.34
C LYS A 87 -10.23 6.32 0.18
N ALA A 88 -10.56 5.84 -1.02
CA ALA A 88 -10.65 4.41 -1.29
C ALA A 88 -9.33 3.69 -1.00
N VAL A 89 -8.20 4.23 -1.45
CA VAL A 89 -6.88 3.64 -1.23
C VAL A 89 -6.52 3.60 0.25
N VAL A 90 -6.74 4.70 0.99
CA VAL A 90 -6.43 4.79 2.42
C VAL A 90 -7.32 3.86 3.25
N VAL A 91 -8.62 3.83 2.97
CA VAL A 91 -9.57 2.93 3.65
C VAL A 91 -9.20 1.48 3.37
N SER A 92 -8.95 1.10 2.12
CA SER A 92 -8.54 -0.27 1.76
C SER A 92 -7.23 -0.67 2.42
N TYR A 93 -6.25 0.25 2.51
CA TYR A 93 -5.00 -0.02 3.22
C TYR A 93 -5.23 -0.29 4.70
N ALA A 94 -5.99 0.56 5.39
CA ALA A 94 -6.29 0.39 6.80
C ALA A 94 -7.06 -0.90 7.07
N VAL A 95 -8.05 -1.23 6.24
CA VAL A 95 -8.81 -2.49 6.34
C VAL A 95 -7.90 -3.70 6.17
N VAL A 96 -7.00 -3.69 5.17
CA VAL A 96 -6.03 -4.78 4.97
C VAL A 96 -5.12 -4.94 6.20
N GLU A 97 -4.58 -3.86 6.73
CA GLU A 97 -3.75 -3.92 7.94
C GLU A 97 -4.52 -4.43 9.16
N ALA A 98 -5.73 -3.92 9.40
CA ALA A 98 -6.57 -4.37 10.50
C ALA A 98 -6.92 -5.86 10.40
N VAL A 99 -7.27 -6.33 9.20
CA VAL A 99 -7.55 -7.75 8.96
C VAL A 99 -6.30 -8.59 9.19
N LEU A 100 -5.13 -8.13 8.75
CA LEU A 100 -3.86 -8.84 9.01
C LEU A 100 -3.57 -8.92 10.51
N THR A 101 -3.77 -7.84 11.27
CA THR A 101 -3.66 -7.85 12.73
C THR A 101 -4.60 -8.90 13.35
N LEU A 102 -5.87 -8.92 12.95
CA LEU A 102 -6.84 -9.89 13.47
C LEU A 102 -6.45 -11.33 13.08
N ILE A 103 -6.02 -11.57 11.84
CA ILE A 103 -5.58 -12.90 11.40
C ILE A 103 -4.40 -13.38 12.26
N THR A 104 -3.43 -12.52 12.54
CA THR A 104 -2.28 -12.88 13.39
C THR A 104 -2.69 -13.16 14.84
N GLU A 105 -3.76 -12.54 15.33
CA GLU A 105 -4.23 -12.74 16.71
C GLU A 105 -5.11 -13.98 16.86
N PHE A 106 -5.95 -14.27 15.87
CA PHE A 106 -7.00 -15.29 15.98
C PHE A 106 -6.69 -16.57 15.20
N THR A 107 -5.60 -16.61 14.42
CA THR A 107 -5.26 -17.78 13.61
C THR A 107 -3.75 -18.07 13.61
N THR A 108 -3.40 -19.33 13.41
CA THR A 108 -2.02 -19.77 13.12
C THR A 108 -1.68 -19.64 11.63
N LEU A 109 -2.59 -19.08 10.81
CA LEU A 109 -2.42 -18.99 9.36
C LEU A 109 -1.21 -18.13 8.99
N ALA A 110 -0.90 -17.12 9.80
CA ALA A 110 0.27 -16.26 9.63
C ALA A 110 1.62 -16.98 9.77
N GLU A 111 1.65 -18.14 10.44
CA GLU A 111 2.85 -18.95 10.64
C GLU A 111 3.08 -19.94 9.49
N THR A 112 2.09 -20.09 8.59
CA THR A 112 2.19 -21.03 7.46
C THR A 112 3.09 -20.46 6.38
N LYS A 113 4.22 -21.13 6.14
CA LYS A 113 5.17 -20.75 5.09
C LYS A 113 4.48 -20.74 3.72
N TYR A 114 4.71 -19.68 2.95
CA TYR A 114 4.15 -19.46 1.62
C TYR A 114 2.63 -19.23 1.54
N ILE A 115 1.93 -19.01 2.65
CA ILE A 115 0.49 -18.68 2.64
C ILE A 115 0.17 -17.40 1.84
N ASP A 116 1.15 -16.51 1.70
CA ASP A 116 1.11 -15.30 0.90
C ASP A 116 0.81 -15.57 -0.59
N ILE A 117 1.23 -16.73 -1.12
CA ILE A 117 1.01 -17.10 -2.52
C ILE A 117 -0.46 -17.47 -2.82
N PRO A 118 -1.10 -18.45 -2.14
CA PRO A 118 -2.50 -18.78 -2.39
C PRO A 118 -3.45 -17.65 -1.98
N VAL A 119 -3.18 -16.94 -0.88
CA VAL A 119 -3.98 -15.75 -0.49
C VAL A 119 -3.86 -14.65 -1.54
N GLY A 120 -2.65 -14.43 -2.06
CA GLY A 120 -2.45 -13.49 -3.15
C GLY A 120 -3.13 -13.90 -4.44
N ALA A 121 -3.19 -15.20 -4.75
CA ALA A 121 -3.86 -15.68 -5.95
C ALA A 121 -5.37 -15.40 -5.89
N LEU A 122 -5.97 -15.59 -4.70
CA LEU A 122 -7.37 -15.26 -4.42
C LEU A 122 -7.65 -13.76 -4.54
N ALA A 123 -6.68 -12.89 -4.23
CA ALA A 123 -6.83 -11.44 -4.36
C ALA A 123 -6.54 -10.92 -5.78
N ALA A 124 -5.51 -11.45 -6.43
CA ALA A 124 -4.99 -10.95 -7.71
C ALA A 124 -5.88 -11.37 -8.89
N GLY A 125 -6.44 -12.58 -8.89
CA GLY A 125 -7.38 -13.04 -9.92
C GLY A 125 -8.57 -12.09 -10.12
N PRO A 126 -9.36 -11.81 -9.07
CA PRO A 126 -10.47 -10.84 -9.13
C PRO A 126 -10.05 -9.41 -9.44
N LEU A 127 -8.85 -9.00 -9.02
CA LEU A 127 -8.31 -7.67 -9.33
C LEU A 127 -8.09 -7.53 -10.84
N ILE A 128 -7.42 -8.49 -11.48
CA ILE A 128 -7.17 -8.46 -12.93
C ILE A 128 -8.48 -8.65 -13.73
N ASP A 129 -9.41 -9.51 -13.27
CA ASP A 129 -10.77 -9.61 -13.85
C ASP A 129 -11.45 -8.24 -13.85
N SER A 130 -11.42 -7.54 -12.71
CA SER A 130 -12.06 -6.22 -12.58
C SER A 130 -11.33 -5.15 -13.41
N TRP A 131 -10.00 -5.22 -13.50
CA TRP A 131 -9.19 -4.29 -14.27
C TRP A 131 -9.46 -4.35 -15.78
N ILE A 132 -9.82 -5.54 -16.29
CA ILE A 132 -10.14 -5.76 -17.71
C ILE A 132 -11.64 -5.58 -17.97
N TYR A 133 -12.50 -6.30 -17.25
CA TYR A 133 -13.94 -6.38 -17.55
C TYR A 133 -14.77 -5.28 -16.88
N GLN A 134 -14.26 -4.63 -15.83
CA GLN A 134 -15.02 -3.68 -15.01
C GLN A 134 -14.19 -2.45 -14.67
N SER A 135 -13.34 -2.01 -15.60
CA SER A 135 -12.42 -0.89 -15.40
C SER A 135 -13.14 0.42 -15.02
N SER A 136 -14.38 0.60 -15.49
CA SER A 136 -15.24 1.74 -15.14
C SER A 136 -15.69 1.76 -13.68
N ALA A 137 -15.73 0.61 -13.02
CA ALA A 137 -16.07 0.50 -11.59
C ALA A 137 -14.86 0.79 -10.69
N ILE A 138 -13.62 0.73 -11.21
CA ILE A 138 -12.41 1.01 -10.44
C ILE A 138 -12.21 2.52 -10.32
N ALA A 139 -11.78 2.99 -9.15
CA ALA A 139 -11.43 4.40 -8.96
C ALA A 139 -10.35 4.84 -9.97
N LYS A 140 -10.52 6.02 -10.59
CA LYS A 140 -9.58 6.53 -11.62
C LYS A 140 -8.12 6.54 -11.17
N SER A 141 -7.85 6.87 -9.92
CA SER A 141 -6.51 6.86 -9.32
C SER A 141 -5.90 5.45 -9.27
N GLN A 142 -6.70 4.44 -8.89
CA GLN A 142 -6.28 3.04 -8.87
C GLN A 142 -6.08 2.49 -10.28
N LEU A 143 -7.01 2.79 -11.20
CA LEU A 143 -6.88 2.39 -12.60
C LEU A 143 -5.62 2.98 -13.23
N SER A 144 -5.37 4.28 -13.03
CA SER A 144 -4.15 4.94 -13.51
C SER A 144 -2.88 4.32 -12.92
N ALA A 145 -2.91 3.88 -11.66
CA ALA A 145 -1.77 3.21 -11.04
C ALA A 145 -1.51 1.84 -11.67
N LEU A 146 -2.55 1.00 -11.83
CA LEU A 146 -2.45 -0.31 -12.49
C LEU A 146 -1.91 -0.19 -13.93
N ASP A 147 -2.45 0.78 -14.68
CA ASP A 147 -2.02 1.07 -16.06
C ASP A 147 -0.56 1.50 -16.11
N SER A 148 -0.16 2.39 -15.19
CA SER A 148 1.21 2.83 -15.07
C SER A 148 2.15 1.70 -14.65
N PHE A 149 1.75 0.78 -13.77
CA PHE A 149 2.61 -0.32 -13.35
C PHE A 149 2.78 -1.38 -14.44
N CYS A 150 1.72 -1.61 -15.24
CA CYS A 150 1.78 -2.56 -16.34
C CYS A 150 2.65 -2.08 -17.51
N GLN A 151 2.93 -0.79 -17.67
CA GLN A 151 3.83 -0.30 -18.74
C GLN A 151 3.41 -0.66 -20.17
N LEU A 152 2.20 -1.20 -20.40
CA LEU A 152 1.65 -1.41 -21.73
C LEU A 152 1.32 -0.06 -22.38
N PRO A 153 1.48 0.06 -23.70
CA PRO A 153 1.03 1.26 -24.43
C PRO A 153 -0.47 1.52 -24.20
N SER A 154 -0.88 2.79 -24.19
CA SER A 154 -2.27 3.18 -23.91
C SER A 154 -3.27 2.64 -24.94
N ASN A 155 -2.86 2.51 -26.19
CA ASN A 155 -3.66 1.85 -27.24
C ASN A 155 -3.85 0.36 -26.98
N VAL A 156 -2.83 -0.34 -26.45
CA VAL A 156 -2.93 -1.76 -26.08
C VAL A 156 -3.84 -1.93 -24.87
N LEU A 157 -3.71 -1.07 -23.85
CA LEU A 157 -4.59 -1.09 -22.67
C LEU A 157 -6.06 -0.84 -23.04
N ARG A 158 -6.31 0.06 -24.01
CA ARG A 158 -7.66 0.31 -24.53
C ARG A 158 -8.20 -0.93 -25.26
N ARG A 159 -7.46 -1.47 -26.23
CA ARG A 159 -7.84 -2.71 -26.92
C ARG A 159 -8.07 -3.87 -25.96
N MET A 160 -7.24 -4.00 -24.92
CA MET A 160 -7.39 -5.03 -23.89
C MET A 160 -8.76 -4.95 -23.20
N ARG A 161 -9.28 -3.76 -22.95
CA ARG A 161 -10.58 -3.55 -22.29
C ARG A 161 -11.76 -3.59 -23.25
N ASP A 162 -11.54 -3.33 -24.53
CA ASP A 162 -12.61 -3.32 -25.52
C ASP A 162 -12.79 -4.71 -26.15
N GLU A 163 -11.70 -5.37 -26.52
CA GLU A 163 -11.72 -6.60 -27.32
C GLU A 163 -11.79 -7.87 -26.47
N ILE A 164 -11.12 -7.93 -25.30
CA ILE A 164 -11.17 -9.14 -24.46
C ILE A 164 -12.57 -9.41 -23.90
N PRO A 165 -13.32 -8.38 -23.41
CA PRO A 165 -14.69 -8.59 -22.96
C PRO A 165 -15.72 -8.82 -24.07
N SER A 166 -15.36 -8.54 -25.34
CA SER A 166 -16.30 -8.65 -26.46
C SER A 166 -16.68 -10.09 -26.81
N GLU A 167 -15.94 -11.09 -26.28
CA GLU A 167 -16.09 -12.51 -26.57
C GLU A 167 -15.94 -12.90 -28.07
N THR A 168 -15.70 -11.95 -28.97
CA THR A 168 -15.43 -12.19 -30.39
C THR A 168 -13.95 -12.35 -30.71
N LEU A 169 -13.12 -12.55 -29.68
CA LEU A 169 -11.68 -12.53 -29.78
C LEU A 169 -11.14 -13.87 -30.31
N VAL A 170 -10.44 -13.85 -31.44
CA VAL A 170 -9.78 -15.07 -31.96
C VAL A 170 -8.53 -15.41 -31.15
N SER A 171 -7.74 -14.41 -30.76
CA SER A 171 -6.52 -14.62 -29.99
C SER A 171 -6.19 -13.43 -29.09
N ARG A 172 -5.73 -13.72 -27.87
CA ARG A 172 -5.20 -12.70 -26.94
C ARG A 172 -3.90 -12.07 -27.44
N CYS A 173 -3.11 -12.79 -28.24
CA CYS A 173 -1.88 -12.26 -28.83
C CYS A 173 -2.18 -11.05 -29.74
N ASP A 174 -3.28 -11.10 -30.49
CA ASP A 174 -3.71 -9.99 -31.36
C ASP A 174 -4.15 -8.76 -30.58
N VAL A 175 -4.49 -8.90 -29.30
CA VAL A 175 -4.79 -7.75 -28.44
C VAL A 175 -3.49 -7.08 -28.00
N PHE A 176 -2.54 -7.90 -27.51
CA PHE A 176 -1.33 -7.42 -26.86
C PHE A 176 -0.24 -6.99 -27.86
N HIS A 177 -0.03 -7.74 -28.94
CA HIS A 177 1.14 -7.56 -29.83
C HIS A 177 0.89 -7.91 -31.31
N ARG A 178 -0.07 -7.23 -31.96
CA ARG A 178 -0.31 -7.37 -33.42
C ARG A 178 0.96 -7.15 -34.24
N GLY A 179 1.26 -8.10 -35.12
CA GLY A 179 2.40 -8.00 -36.04
C GLY A 179 3.76 -8.24 -35.38
N GLN A 180 3.79 -8.75 -34.14
CA GLN A 180 5.02 -9.15 -33.45
C GLN A 180 4.92 -10.59 -32.97
N THR A 181 6.05 -11.29 -32.93
CA THR A 181 6.11 -12.62 -32.31
C THR A 181 6.01 -12.50 -30.79
N CYS A 182 5.46 -13.52 -30.11
CA CYS A 182 5.38 -13.52 -28.65
C CYS A 182 6.76 -13.32 -28.00
N MET A 183 7.81 -13.91 -28.56
CA MET A 183 9.18 -13.80 -28.05
C MET A 183 9.69 -12.36 -28.10
N GLN A 184 9.50 -11.67 -29.24
CA GLN A 184 9.89 -10.27 -29.39
C GLN A 184 9.15 -9.38 -28.39
N PHE A 185 7.82 -9.51 -28.34
CA PHE A 185 6.98 -8.75 -27.42
C PHE A 185 7.42 -8.93 -25.95
N HIS A 186 7.60 -10.18 -25.51
CA HIS A 186 7.99 -10.47 -24.14
C HIS A 186 9.39 -9.99 -23.79
N THR A 187 10.33 -10.06 -24.73
CA THR A 187 11.69 -9.54 -24.54
C THR A 187 11.68 -8.02 -24.38
N ASP A 188 11.01 -7.32 -25.31
CA ASP A 188 10.90 -5.86 -25.27
C ASP A 188 10.17 -5.38 -24.02
N TYR A 189 9.07 -6.07 -23.67
CA TYR A 189 8.31 -5.77 -22.47
C TYR A 189 9.14 -5.97 -21.21
N PHE A 190 9.91 -7.06 -21.12
CA PHE A 190 10.78 -7.33 -19.96
C PHE A 190 11.83 -6.22 -19.78
N ILE A 191 12.51 -5.81 -20.87
CA ILE A 191 13.50 -4.73 -20.83
C ILE A 191 12.84 -3.41 -20.39
N LYS A 192 11.67 -3.09 -20.94
CA LYS A 192 10.92 -1.88 -20.58
C LYS A 192 10.47 -1.90 -19.12
N GLY A 193 9.93 -3.04 -18.66
CA GLY A 193 9.49 -3.27 -17.29
C GLY A 193 10.64 -3.12 -16.29
N MET A 194 11.79 -3.73 -16.58
CA MET A 194 12.99 -3.60 -15.75
C MET A 194 13.48 -2.15 -15.67
N LYS A 195 13.52 -1.43 -16.80
CA LYS A 195 13.92 -0.01 -16.84
C LYS A 195 12.98 0.87 -16.01
N PHE A 196 11.68 0.62 -16.08
CA PHE A 196 10.68 1.32 -15.27
C PHE A 196 10.83 0.99 -13.78
N ALA A 197 10.91 -0.31 -13.43
CA ALA A 197 11.08 -0.75 -12.06
C ALA A 197 12.34 -0.15 -11.43
N ILE A 198 13.43 -0.07 -12.20
CA ILE A 198 14.66 0.57 -11.76
C ILE A 198 14.43 2.04 -11.42
N ARG A 199 13.85 2.80 -12.34
CA ARG A 199 13.55 4.23 -12.13
C ARG A 199 12.62 4.47 -10.94
N LEU A 200 11.68 3.57 -10.70
CA LEU A 200 10.75 3.66 -9.58
C LEU A 200 11.44 3.38 -8.24
N TYR A 201 12.27 2.34 -8.16
CA TYR A 201 12.86 1.90 -6.90
C TYR A 201 14.18 2.56 -6.54
N VAL A 202 14.99 3.06 -7.49
CA VAL A 202 16.26 3.75 -7.16
C VAL A 202 16.05 4.86 -6.13
N PRO A 203 15.11 5.81 -6.31
CA PRO A 203 14.94 6.91 -5.35
C PRO A 203 14.49 6.40 -3.97
N ILE A 204 13.61 5.40 -3.95
CA ILE A 204 13.09 4.81 -2.71
C ILE A 204 14.22 4.14 -1.93
N TYR A 205 15.01 3.29 -2.59
CA TYR A 205 16.13 2.60 -1.97
C TYR A 205 17.27 3.53 -1.60
N ALA A 206 17.56 4.55 -2.41
CA ALA A 206 18.56 5.56 -2.05
C ALA A 206 18.18 6.26 -0.74
N VAL A 207 16.93 6.71 -0.59
CA VAL A 207 16.44 7.32 0.65
C VAL A 207 16.44 6.30 1.81
N SER A 208 15.96 5.07 1.58
CA SER A 208 15.91 4.03 2.61
C SER A 208 17.29 3.52 3.05
N VAL A 209 18.34 3.65 2.24
CA VAL A 209 19.72 3.28 2.61
C VAL A 209 20.44 4.47 3.25
N LEU A 210 20.26 5.67 2.71
CA LEU A 210 20.96 6.87 3.18
C LEU A 210 20.39 7.38 4.51
N ALA A 211 19.05 7.45 4.67
CA ALA A 211 18.44 8.09 5.84
C ALA A 211 18.66 7.34 7.16
N PRO A 212 18.54 6.00 7.25
CA PRO A 212 18.75 5.29 8.51
C PRO A 212 20.22 5.09 8.85
N LYS A 213 21.08 4.98 7.82
CA LYS A 213 22.50 4.66 7.96
C LYS A 213 23.43 5.85 7.73
N TYR A 214 22.92 7.09 7.69
CA TYR A 214 23.76 8.26 7.41
C TYR A 214 24.98 8.34 8.35
N LYS A 215 24.83 7.99 9.63
CA LYS A 215 25.95 7.90 10.57
C LYS A 215 26.95 6.81 10.22
N GLN A 216 26.50 5.64 9.76
CA GLN A 216 27.40 4.57 9.28
C GLN A 216 28.07 4.96 7.97
N TRP A 217 27.41 5.73 7.11
CA TRP A 217 28.00 6.24 5.87
C TRP A 217 29.07 7.31 6.11
N ILE A 218 28.89 8.15 7.13
CA ILE A 218 29.82 9.25 7.43
C ILE A 218 30.91 8.82 8.42
N TRP A 219 30.60 7.96 9.40
CA TRP A 219 31.45 7.66 10.56
C TRP A 219 31.65 6.16 10.85
N GLY A 220 31.11 5.25 10.04
CA GLY A 220 31.16 3.80 10.31
C GLY A 220 31.60 2.96 9.12
N PRO A 221 31.66 1.63 9.28
CA PRO A 221 31.91 0.72 8.18
C PRO A 221 30.76 0.81 7.17
N ARG A 222 31.12 1.02 5.90
CA ARG A 222 30.14 1.16 4.82
C ARG A 222 29.34 -0.14 4.67
N PRO A 223 28.02 -0.06 4.41
CA PRO A 223 27.21 -1.25 4.20
C PRO A 223 27.66 -2.00 2.94
N GLU A 224 27.53 -3.33 2.97
CA GLU A 224 27.87 -4.19 1.85
C GLU A 224 26.96 -3.91 0.64
N LEU A 225 27.49 -3.20 -0.36
CA LEU A 225 26.76 -2.71 -1.53
C LEU A 225 26.20 -3.83 -2.39
N THR A 226 26.92 -4.94 -2.53
CA THR A 226 26.50 -6.13 -3.30
C THR A 226 25.17 -6.69 -2.82
N SER A 227 25.02 -6.89 -1.50
CA SER A 227 23.78 -7.39 -0.90
C SER A 227 22.59 -6.45 -1.15
N LEU A 228 22.83 -5.14 -1.13
CA LEU A 228 21.80 -4.12 -1.38
C LEU A 228 21.39 -4.11 -2.86
N VAL A 229 22.36 -4.20 -3.77
CA VAL A 229 22.10 -4.27 -5.21
C VAL A 229 21.34 -5.54 -5.57
N VAL A 230 21.69 -6.70 -5.00
CA VAL A 230 20.98 -7.96 -5.24
C VAL A 230 19.54 -7.88 -4.75
N ARG A 231 19.30 -7.36 -3.53
CA ARG A 231 17.94 -7.16 -3.01
C ARG A 231 17.12 -6.23 -3.90
N TYR A 232 17.75 -5.16 -4.38
CA TYR A 232 17.14 -4.21 -5.28
C TYR A 232 16.77 -4.81 -6.64
N LEU A 233 17.68 -5.59 -7.26
CA LEU A 233 17.43 -6.25 -8.52
C LEU A 233 16.32 -7.30 -8.41
N ARG A 234 16.28 -8.06 -7.30
CA ARG A 234 15.18 -8.99 -7.01
C ARG A 234 13.83 -8.29 -6.97
N THR A 235 13.75 -7.14 -6.30
CA THR A 235 12.54 -6.31 -6.27
C THR A 235 12.14 -5.81 -7.67
N CYS A 236 13.10 -5.36 -8.49
CA CYS A 236 12.81 -4.92 -9.85
C CYS A 236 12.31 -6.09 -10.72
N CYS A 237 12.92 -7.26 -10.57
CA CYS A 237 12.52 -8.49 -11.23
C CYS A 237 11.11 -8.90 -10.80
N CYS A 238 10.81 -8.88 -9.49
CA CYS A 238 9.47 -9.17 -8.97
C CYS A 238 8.41 -8.25 -9.60
N LEU A 239 8.64 -6.93 -9.65
CA LEU A 239 7.69 -6.00 -10.27
C LEU A 239 7.50 -6.27 -11.77
N THR A 240 8.57 -6.61 -12.48
CA THR A 240 8.49 -6.94 -13.91
C THR A 240 7.73 -8.25 -14.12
N MET A 241 8.01 -9.27 -13.31
CA MET A 241 7.38 -10.58 -13.38
C MET A 241 5.90 -10.56 -13.01
N LEU A 242 5.46 -9.62 -12.16
CA LEU A 242 4.04 -9.44 -11.81
C LEU A 242 3.13 -9.28 -13.03
N TYR A 243 3.65 -8.68 -14.11
CA TYR A 243 2.91 -8.50 -15.36
C TYR A 243 3.43 -9.37 -16.50
N GLN A 244 4.71 -9.77 -16.50
CA GLN A 244 5.24 -10.67 -17.51
C GLN A 244 4.62 -12.07 -17.44
N VAL A 245 4.45 -12.62 -16.23
CA VAL A 245 3.83 -13.95 -16.02
C VAL A 245 2.40 -14.02 -16.54
N PRO A 246 1.46 -13.12 -16.17
CA PRO A 246 0.09 -13.19 -16.68
C PRO A 246 0.01 -12.95 -18.19
N LEU A 247 0.85 -12.08 -18.75
CA LEU A 247 0.92 -11.87 -20.20
C LEU A 247 1.43 -13.13 -20.91
N GLY A 248 2.48 -13.76 -20.40
CA GLY A 248 3.03 -14.99 -20.96
C GLY A 248 2.03 -16.13 -20.92
N PHE A 249 1.33 -16.29 -19.79
CA PHE A 249 0.24 -17.27 -19.67
C PHE A 249 -0.91 -16.98 -20.65
N SER A 250 -1.24 -15.71 -20.87
CA SER A 250 -2.29 -15.32 -21.81
C SER A 250 -1.96 -15.67 -23.26
N CYS A 251 -0.67 -15.61 -23.64
CA CYS A 251 -0.17 -16.01 -24.96
C CYS A 251 -0.10 -17.54 -25.12
N LEU A 252 0.22 -18.27 -24.06
CA LEU A 252 0.36 -19.73 -24.09
C LEU A 252 -0.98 -20.47 -23.96
N SER A 253 -1.99 -19.86 -23.36
CA SER A 253 -3.31 -20.47 -23.21
C SER A 253 -4.08 -20.36 -24.53
N PRO A 254 -4.51 -21.46 -25.18
CA PRO A 254 -5.36 -21.42 -26.36
C PRO A 254 -6.86 -21.38 -26.01
N SER A 255 -7.23 -21.14 -24.75
CA SER A 255 -8.64 -21.26 -24.32
C SER A 255 -9.51 -20.11 -24.82
N ASP A 256 -10.67 -20.47 -25.38
CA ASP A 256 -11.77 -19.56 -25.76
C ASP A 256 -12.51 -18.99 -24.53
N ARG A 257 -12.27 -19.54 -23.33
CA ARG A 257 -12.82 -19.02 -22.07
C ARG A 257 -12.01 -17.84 -21.58
N HIS A 258 -12.00 -16.73 -22.33
CA HIS A 258 -11.13 -15.58 -22.08
C HIS A 258 -11.21 -15.04 -20.64
N ARG A 259 -12.42 -14.97 -20.06
CA ARG A 259 -12.59 -14.48 -18.69
C ARG A 259 -11.98 -15.41 -17.64
N ALA A 260 -12.10 -16.72 -17.82
CA ALA A 260 -11.48 -17.70 -16.93
C ALA A 260 -9.95 -17.63 -17.06
N THR A 261 -9.43 -17.54 -18.29
CA THR A 261 -7.99 -17.35 -18.53
C THR A 261 -7.47 -16.08 -17.88
N VAL A 262 -8.21 -14.96 -17.94
CA VAL A 262 -7.84 -13.70 -17.29
C VAL A 262 -7.75 -13.84 -15.77
N ARG A 263 -8.71 -14.53 -15.14
CA ARG A 263 -8.68 -14.81 -13.70
C ARG A 263 -7.49 -15.68 -13.31
N MET A 264 -7.22 -16.72 -14.10
CA MET A 264 -6.07 -17.61 -13.88
C MET A 264 -4.75 -16.88 -14.09
N ALA A 265 -4.64 -16.06 -15.13
CA ALA A 265 -3.48 -15.20 -15.35
C ALA A 265 -3.27 -14.27 -14.14
N GLY A 266 -4.35 -13.66 -13.65
CA GLY A 266 -4.34 -12.85 -12.44
C GLY A 266 -3.89 -13.62 -11.20
N ALA A 267 -4.34 -14.85 -11.02
CA ALA A 267 -3.87 -15.70 -9.93
C ALA A 267 -2.37 -16.03 -10.05
N LEU A 268 -1.89 -16.30 -11.27
CA LEU A 268 -0.49 -16.63 -11.56
C LEU A 268 0.47 -15.46 -11.37
N THR A 269 -0.01 -14.21 -11.25
CA THR A 269 0.88 -13.08 -10.95
C THR A 269 1.61 -13.27 -9.62
N THR A 270 1.04 -14.04 -8.68
CA THR A 270 1.69 -14.32 -7.39
C THR A 270 2.95 -15.16 -7.49
N LEU A 271 3.17 -15.87 -8.59
CA LEU A 271 4.44 -16.55 -8.86
C LEU A 271 5.61 -15.55 -8.91
N ALA A 272 5.35 -14.29 -9.26
CA ALA A 272 6.37 -13.25 -9.21
C ALA A 272 6.94 -13.03 -7.80
N PHE A 273 6.20 -13.35 -6.73
CA PHE A 273 6.68 -13.21 -5.36
C PHE A 273 7.79 -14.20 -5.00
N LEU A 274 7.95 -15.28 -5.76
CA LEU A 274 9.07 -16.20 -5.60
C LEU A 274 10.42 -15.51 -5.86
N ALA A 275 10.44 -14.46 -6.70
CA ALA A 275 11.64 -13.65 -6.93
C ALA A 275 11.98 -12.69 -5.78
N GLU A 276 11.00 -12.39 -4.91
CA GLU A 276 11.12 -11.41 -3.83
C GLU A 276 11.53 -12.07 -2.51
N HIS A 277 12.18 -11.31 -1.63
CA HIS A 277 12.55 -11.79 -0.30
C HIS A 277 11.32 -11.89 0.60
N GLU A 278 11.23 -12.92 1.46
CA GLU A 278 10.09 -13.20 2.35
C GLU A 278 9.58 -11.97 3.12
N HIS A 279 10.47 -11.27 3.85
CA HIS A 279 10.14 -10.01 4.54
C HIS A 279 9.50 -8.93 3.64
N ARG A 280 9.83 -8.91 2.34
CA ARG A 280 9.33 -7.89 1.41
C ARG A 280 8.07 -8.35 0.66
N ARG A 281 7.86 -9.66 0.50
CA ARG A 281 6.63 -10.24 -0.07
C ARG A 281 5.39 -9.75 0.65
N GLY A 282 5.40 -9.74 1.99
CA GLY A 282 4.29 -9.24 2.80
C GLY A 282 3.88 -7.81 2.44
N ASN A 283 4.84 -6.91 2.22
CA ASN A 283 4.55 -5.52 1.84
C ASN A 283 3.99 -5.39 0.42
N VAL A 284 4.50 -6.18 -0.53
CA VAL A 284 3.96 -6.21 -1.90
C VAL A 284 2.55 -6.80 -1.90
N MET A 285 2.32 -7.83 -1.08
CA MET A 285 1.03 -8.47 -0.89
C MET A 285 -0.01 -7.55 -0.27
N LYS A 286 0.38 -6.74 0.72
CA LYS A 286 -0.48 -5.67 1.25
C LYS A 286 -0.93 -4.73 0.15
N ALA A 287 -0.02 -4.31 -0.74
CA ALA A 287 -0.37 -3.44 -1.87
C ALA A 287 -1.36 -4.11 -2.83
N VAL A 288 -1.15 -5.38 -3.20
CA VAL A 288 -2.11 -6.14 -4.03
C VAL A 288 -3.47 -6.26 -3.33
N GLY A 289 -3.47 -6.54 -2.02
CA GLY A 289 -4.67 -6.56 -1.18
C GLY A 289 -5.42 -5.23 -1.23
N VAL A 290 -4.73 -4.10 -1.09
CA VAL A 290 -5.35 -2.76 -1.16
C VAL A 290 -6.11 -2.55 -2.46
N TYR A 291 -5.49 -2.85 -3.61
CA TYR A 291 -6.14 -2.68 -4.91
C TYR A 291 -7.30 -3.67 -5.09
N SER A 292 -7.14 -4.92 -4.66
CA SER A 292 -8.18 -5.94 -4.74
C SER A 292 -9.40 -5.60 -3.88
N THR A 293 -9.18 -5.26 -2.61
CA THR A 293 -10.25 -4.81 -1.69
C THR A 293 -10.97 -3.59 -2.24
N GLY A 294 -10.24 -2.61 -2.78
CA GLY A 294 -10.83 -1.42 -3.40
C GLY A 294 -11.72 -1.76 -4.60
N ALA A 295 -11.24 -2.62 -5.50
CA ALA A 295 -12.00 -3.06 -6.67
C ALA A 295 -13.27 -3.84 -6.27
N VAL A 296 -13.15 -4.77 -5.30
CA VAL A 296 -14.30 -5.55 -4.80
C VAL A 296 -15.32 -4.65 -4.12
N ALA A 297 -14.89 -3.72 -3.26
CA ALA A 297 -15.79 -2.76 -2.63
C ALA A 297 -16.53 -1.91 -3.65
N ALA A 298 -15.85 -1.41 -4.68
CA ALA A 298 -16.48 -0.62 -5.73
C ALA A 298 -17.55 -1.43 -6.50
N ARG A 299 -17.28 -2.70 -6.78
CA ARG A 299 -18.23 -3.63 -7.41
C ARG A 299 -19.46 -3.85 -6.54
N ILE A 300 -19.28 -4.09 -5.24
CA ILE A 300 -20.39 -4.28 -4.30
C ILE A 300 -21.25 -3.02 -4.22
N VAL A 301 -20.61 -1.85 -4.11
CA VAL A 301 -21.31 -0.55 -4.08
C VAL A 301 -22.13 -0.34 -5.35
N ALA A 302 -21.56 -0.64 -6.52
CA ALA A 302 -22.25 -0.53 -7.80
C ALA A 302 -23.40 -1.53 -7.93
N ALA A 303 -23.18 -2.80 -7.58
CA ALA A 303 -24.18 -3.86 -7.68
C ALA A 303 -25.38 -3.64 -6.74
N LEU A 304 -25.13 -3.12 -5.53
CA LEU A 304 -26.17 -2.84 -4.53
C LEU A 304 -26.79 -1.45 -4.68
N GLY A 305 -26.32 -0.62 -5.63
CA GLY A 305 -26.82 0.74 -5.83
C GLY A 305 -26.67 1.63 -4.59
N VAL A 306 -25.59 1.45 -3.82
CA VAL A 306 -25.45 2.13 -2.51
C VAL A 306 -25.34 3.65 -2.71
N PRO A 307 -26.17 4.46 -2.03
CA PRO A 307 -26.18 5.89 -2.23
C PRO A 307 -24.84 6.54 -1.80
N PRO A 308 -24.37 7.60 -2.48
CA PRO A 308 -23.07 8.21 -2.19
C PRO A 308 -22.88 8.67 -0.74
N LYS A 309 -23.97 9.07 -0.07
CA LYS A 309 -23.96 9.44 1.36
C LYS A 309 -23.64 8.23 2.26
N ALA A 310 -24.22 7.07 1.97
CA ALA A 310 -23.95 5.82 2.69
C ALA A 310 -22.53 5.32 2.42
N VAL A 311 -22.02 5.45 1.20
CA VAL A 311 -20.61 5.12 0.88
C VAL A 311 -19.64 5.98 1.71
N LYS A 312 -19.88 7.29 1.80
CA LYS A 312 -19.06 8.21 2.61
C LYS A 312 -19.10 7.83 4.10
N LEU A 313 -20.28 7.55 4.64
CA LEU A 313 -20.43 7.14 6.04
C LEU A 313 -19.73 5.80 6.30
N GLY A 314 -19.94 4.83 5.41
CA GLY A 314 -19.29 3.52 5.47
C GLY A 314 -17.77 3.62 5.44
N GLN A 315 -17.20 4.49 4.59
CA GLN A 315 -15.75 4.73 4.57
C GLN A 315 -15.23 5.31 5.89
N ILE A 316 -15.97 6.22 6.53
CA ILE A 316 -15.62 6.77 7.85
C ILE A 316 -15.65 5.67 8.90
N VAL A 317 -16.74 4.91 8.97
CA VAL A 317 -16.90 3.82 9.94
C VAL A 317 -15.82 2.76 9.78
N LEU A 318 -15.57 2.31 8.54
CA LEU A 318 -14.55 1.30 8.23
C LEU A 318 -13.15 1.78 8.59
N LEU A 319 -12.80 3.02 8.25
CA LEU A 319 -11.49 3.56 8.60
C LEU A 319 -11.32 3.69 10.11
N SER A 320 -12.32 4.23 10.81
CA SER A 320 -12.29 4.37 12.26
C SER A 320 -12.18 3.02 12.97
N ALA A 321 -12.93 2.01 12.53
CA ALA A 321 -12.86 0.66 13.07
C ALA A 321 -11.50 0.01 12.79
N ALA A 322 -10.99 0.12 11.56
CA ALA A 322 -9.68 -0.41 11.19
C ALA A 322 -8.55 0.23 12.00
N MET A 323 -8.57 1.56 12.16
CA MET A 323 -7.59 2.28 12.95
C MET A 323 -7.71 1.97 14.44
N ALA A 324 -8.92 1.71 14.94
CA ALA A 324 -9.12 1.22 16.30
C ALA A 324 -8.40 -0.12 16.52
N VAL A 325 -8.54 -1.07 15.60
CA VAL A 325 -7.87 -2.39 15.65
C VAL A 325 -6.35 -2.23 15.57
N ILE A 326 -5.84 -1.47 14.59
CA ILE A 326 -4.39 -1.25 14.42
C ILE A 326 -3.75 -0.67 15.69
N PHE A 327 -4.47 0.19 16.41
CA PHE A 327 -3.99 0.85 17.62
C PHE A 327 -4.35 0.11 18.93
N GLN A 328 -5.00 -1.06 18.87
CA GLN A 328 -5.23 -1.91 20.06
C GLN A 328 -3.93 -2.57 20.53
N ARG A 329 -3.04 -2.98 19.61
CA ARG A 329 -1.70 -3.47 19.90
C ARG A 329 -0.70 -2.85 18.94
N THR A 330 -0.10 -1.74 19.35
CA THR A 330 1.04 -1.18 18.60
C THR A 330 2.27 -2.06 18.85
N THR A 331 2.49 -3.08 18.03
CA THR A 331 3.81 -3.73 17.92
C THR A 331 4.71 -2.81 17.09
N PRO A 332 5.77 -2.20 17.68
CA PRO A 332 6.56 -1.21 16.96
C PRO A 332 7.53 -1.86 15.99
N ASP A 333 7.43 -1.55 14.70
CA ASP A 333 8.53 -1.76 13.75
C ASP A 333 9.62 -0.69 13.90
N SER A 334 9.31 0.48 14.51
CA SER A 334 10.26 1.57 14.69
C SER A 334 9.94 2.50 15.88
N SER A 335 10.85 2.57 16.85
CA SER A 335 10.77 3.47 18.01
C SER A 335 10.78 4.97 17.64
N ARG A 336 11.29 5.34 16.46
CA ARG A 336 11.26 6.73 15.95
C ARG A 336 9.88 7.15 15.48
N VAL A 337 9.17 6.26 14.78
CA VAL A 337 7.81 6.54 14.27
C VAL A 337 6.83 6.67 15.44
N ILE A 338 6.97 5.83 16.47
CA ILE A 338 6.19 5.95 17.70
C ILE A 338 6.45 7.27 18.40
N ARG A 339 7.71 7.69 18.56
CA ARG A 339 8.02 8.99 19.15
C ARG A 339 7.41 10.14 18.33
N MET A 340 7.41 10.02 17.01
CA MET A 340 6.81 11.02 16.12
C MET A 340 5.28 11.00 16.17
N LEU A 341 4.64 9.87 16.49
CA LEU A 341 3.19 9.77 16.57
C LEU A 341 2.67 10.19 17.96
N TYR A 342 3.22 9.61 19.01
CA TYR A 342 2.81 9.81 20.40
C TYR A 342 3.46 11.03 21.07
N GLY A 343 4.62 11.48 20.59
CA GLY A 343 5.34 12.62 21.15
C GLY A 343 6.18 12.32 22.39
N TYR A 344 6.21 11.07 22.87
CA TYR A 344 7.04 10.60 23.99
C TYR A 344 7.64 9.22 23.70
N ARG A 345 8.55 8.77 24.56
CA ARG A 345 9.23 7.48 24.46
C ARG A 345 8.55 6.49 25.41
N ASP A 346 8.05 5.38 24.89
CA ASP A 346 7.44 4.34 25.73
C ASP A 346 8.54 3.55 26.44
N LYS A 347 8.54 3.54 27.79
CA LYS A 347 9.61 2.91 28.60
C LYS A 347 9.71 1.39 28.41
N SER A 348 8.66 0.73 27.93
CA SER A 348 8.67 -0.70 27.59
C SER A 348 9.58 -1.04 26.40
N THR A 349 9.79 -0.08 25.49
CA THR A 349 10.61 -0.28 24.27
C THR A 349 12.10 0.01 24.45
N SER A 350 12.50 0.72 25.52
CA SER A 350 13.94 0.97 25.76
C SER A 350 14.69 -0.29 26.18
N THR A 351 14.04 -1.18 26.93
CA THR A 351 14.67 -2.41 27.41
C THR A 351 14.97 -3.43 26.30
N GLU A 352 14.17 -3.47 25.22
CA GLU A 352 14.44 -4.37 24.09
C GLU A 352 15.43 -3.78 23.07
N ASP A 353 15.36 -2.48 22.77
CA ASP A 353 16.30 -1.83 21.85
C ASP A 353 17.71 -1.78 22.47
N ASP A 354 17.84 -1.56 23.78
CA ASP A 354 19.14 -1.58 24.48
C ASP A 354 19.69 -3.02 24.59
N ALA A 355 18.83 -4.04 24.74
CA ALA A 355 19.23 -5.44 24.72
C ALA A 355 19.65 -5.94 23.31
N ARG A 356 19.06 -5.40 22.23
CA ARG A 356 19.48 -5.68 20.84
C ARG A 356 20.73 -4.90 20.44
N ALA A 357 20.94 -3.70 20.98
CA ALA A 357 22.17 -2.94 20.78
C ALA A 357 23.37 -3.57 21.50
N ALA A 358 23.14 -4.26 22.62
CA ALA A 358 24.19 -5.02 23.34
C ALA A 358 24.54 -6.38 22.68
N LYS A 359 23.81 -6.80 21.63
CA LYS A 359 24.01 -8.09 20.92
C LYS A 359 24.37 -7.95 19.44
N ARG A 360 24.81 -6.77 18.98
CA ARG A 360 25.29 -6.57 17.60
C ARG A 360 26.73 -6.13 17.52
#